data_AF-A0A6P8EN39-F1
#
_entry.id   AF-A0A6P8EN39-F1
#
_cell.length_a   1.000
_cell.length_b   1.000
_cell.length_c   1.000
_cell.angle_alpha   90.00
_cell.angle_beta   90.00
_cell.angle_gamma   90.00
#
_symmetry.space_group_name_H-M   'P 1'
#
loop_
_entity.id
_entity.type
_entity.pdbx_description
1 polymer ?
#
loop_
_entity_poly.entity_id
_entity_poly.type
_entity_poly.pdbx_seq_one_letter_code
_entity_poly.pdbx_strand_id
1 'polypeptide(L)'
;MYQRKLKSHLKKNYECVSEGIAVQGDRKLLEKIYTELYITEGGIGAVNEEHEVRQIEKAAGSPETQEKLIECNKIFEPLPGQDKPIRTVLTKGVAGIGKSISVQKFILDWVKGNANQDIELIFPLPFRELNLKKDRYSFMDILHQFFPDTTGLRFTKNRKYNILFVFDGLDEYRHPLEFQKNEVWSDLTTPTSVDVLLTNLIKGNLLPSALIWITTRPAAASCIPPDCIDQVAEIRGFNDTQKEVYFRKRITDVKLADRVIEHIRHKESRSLYIMCHIPVFCWIASTVLEIILEEPEETEAKEATEAEETLTQMYSHFLIFQTRRKTEKYDDTYDLDTKWDEKSIMALGHLAFQNLLENNLIFCESDLIECGITVKDASVYSGMCTQIFKEDSGVFLGTAFCFVHLSIQEFFAALYAHMCIDKQQKDVFVEKDTSLENESNSVIGLLKNAVNKALGSDSGHLDLFLRFLLGLSLESNQKLLQGLLTQTGNNSQSKKEIVRYIKEKFNENPSAERSINLFHCLNELNDKSLVEEIQKHLRSGSLSSAQLSPAQWSALVFVLLTSEEQMEEFDLKNFIRSDECLNRLLPVVKAATKAL
;
A
#
# COMPACT_ATOMS: atom_id res chain seq x y z
N MET A 1 12.44 36.70 6.42
CA MET A 1 12.14 36.24 7.80
C MET A 1 11.29 34.97 7.78
N TYR A 2 10.11 34.99 7.16
CA TYR A 2 9.19 33.83 7.11
C TYR A 2 9.79 32.56 6.48
N GLN A 3 10.52 32.68 5.36
CA GLN A 3 11.17 31.52 4.73
C GLN A 3 12.10 30.76 5.67
N ARG A 4 12.93 31.45 6.48
CA ARG A 4 13.84 30.80 7.44
C ARG A 4 13.06 30.06 8.54
N LYS A 5 11.99 30.67 9.04
CA LYS A 5 11.12 30.03 10.04
C LYS A 5 10.44 28.78 9.48
N LEU A 6 9.86 28.89 8.28
CA LEU A 6 9.22 27.79 7.59
C LEU A 6 10.21 26.65 7.28
N LYS A 7 11.41 26.96 6.80
CA LYS A 7 12.47 25.96 6.61
C LYS A 7 12.84 25.26 7.92
N SER A 8 12.96 25.99 9.03
CA SER A 8 13.25 25.40 10.35
C SER A 8 12.12 24.49 10.83
N HIS A 9 10.87 24.91 10.66
CA HIS A 9 9.69 24.11 11.00
C HIS A 9 9.64 22.81 10.19
N LEU A 10 9.77 22.92 8.87
CA LEU A 10 9.75 21.77 7.95
C LEU A 10 10.94 20.85 8.17
N LYS A 11 12.13 21.38 8.50
CA LYS A 11 13.27 20.54 8.87
C LYS A 11 12.93 19.61 10.03
N LYS A 12 12.33 20.14 11.11
CA LYS A 12 11.96 19.35 12.29
C LYS A 12 10.98 18.22 11.95
N ASN A 13 10.07 18.45 11.01
CA ASN A 13 9.01 17.50 10.66
C ASN A 13 9.42 16.48 9.60
N TYR A 14 10.31 16.84 8.67
CA TYR A 14 10.65 16.02 7.49
C TYR A 14 12.09 15.49 7.44
N GLU A 15 12.97 15.90 8.36
CA GLU A 15 14.35 15.38 8.42
C GLU A 15 14.43 13.91 8.84
N CYS A 16 13.45 13.45 9.61
CA CYS A 16 13.35 12.07 10.07
C CYS A 16 12.06 11.42 9.59
N VAL A 17 12.13 10.13 9.29
CA VAL A 17 10.97 9.27 9.06
C VAL A 17 10.74 8.42 10.30
N SER A 18 9.47 8.29 10.68
CA SER A 18 9.03 7.27 11.64
C SER A 18 8.27 6.18 10.92
N GLU A 19 8.67 4.94 11.16
CA GLU A 19 7.97 3.75 10.73
C GLU A 19 6.81 3.50 11.71
N GLY A 20 5.72 4.28 11.58
CA GLY A 20 4.53 4.32 12.46
C GLY A 20 4.52 5.41 13.55
N ILE A 21 3.72 5.24 14.61
CA ILE A 21 3.67 6.11 15.80
C ILE A 21 5.07 6.13 16.46
N ALA A 22 5.78 7.23 16.26
CA ALA A 22 7.14 7.39 16.79
C ALA A 22 7.16 7.38 18.34
N VAL A 23 7.70 6.31 18.93
CA VAL A 23 8.21 6.33 20.31
C VAL A 23 9.60 6.99 20.31
N GLN A 24 9.94 7.74 21.36
CA GLN A 24 11.20 8.48 21.50
C GLN A 24 12.40 7.53 21.30
N GLY A 25 13.16 7.72 20.20
CA GLY A 25 14.35 6.90 19.86
C GLY A 25 14.30 6.19 18.50
N ASP A 26 13.12 5.92 17.93
CA ASP A 26 12.95 5.12 16.70
C ASP A 26 12.93 5.95 15.39
N ARG A 27 13.46 7.19 15.41
CA ARG A 27 13.47 8.08 14.23
C ARG A 27 14.76 7.89 13.41
N LYS A 28 14.62 7.48 12.14
CA LYS A 28 15.74 7.40 11.19
C LYS A 28 15.80 8.66 10.33
N LEU A 29 17.01 9.15 10.06
CA LEU A 29 17.21 10.26 9.11
C LEU A 29 16.78 9.81 7.72
N LEU A 30 15.89 10.57 7.07
CA LEU A 30 15.36 10.22 5.75
C LEU A 30 16.49 9.94 4.76
N GLU A 31 17.53 10.78 4.75
CA GLU A 31 18.68 10.64 3.85
C GLU A 31 19.45 9.33 3.99
N LYS A 32 19.45 8.71 5.18
CA LYS A 32 20.15 7.45 5.40
C LYS A 32 19.42 6.27 4.77
N ILE A 33 18.09 6.33 4.69
CA ILE A 33 17.24 5.23 4.22
C ILE A 33 16.61 5.51 2.85
N TYR A 34 16.64 6.75 2.37
CA TYR A 34 16.01 7.13 1.11
C TYR A 34 16.70 6.45 -0.06
N THR A 35 15.90 5.74 -0.85
CA THR A 35 16.26 5.23 -2.16
C THR A 35 15.45 6.01 -3.18
N GLU A 36 16.11 6.51 -4.21
CA GLU A 36 15.47 7.26 -5.29
C GLU A 36 14.41 6.40 -5.96
N LEU A 37 13.24 6.99 -6.22
CA LEU A 37 12.11 6.30 -6.85
C LEU A 37 12.14 6.50 -8.36
N TYR A 38 11.69 5.50 -9.09
CA TYR A 38 11.46 5.63 -10.53
C TYR A 38 10.13 6.36 -10.79
N ILE A 39 10.21 7.55 -11.41
CA ILE A 39 9.05 8.41 -11.70
C ILE A 39 9.01 8.68 -13.21
N THR A 40 7.83 8.54 -13.81
CA THR A 40 7.62 8.72 -15.26
C THR A 40 6.48 9.69 -15.56
N GLU A 41 6.45 10.24 -16.77
CA GLU A 41 5.26 10.94 -17.29
C GLU A 41 4.06 9.99 -17.31
N GLY A 42 2.97 10.38 -16.66
CA GLY A 42 1.74 9.62 -16.59
C GLY A 42 0.79 9.99 -17.73
N GLY A 43 0.02 9.01 -18.23
CA GLY A 43 -1.01 9.25 -19.24
C GLY A 43 -2.15 10.15 -18.74
N ILE A 44 -2.58 11.11 -19.58
CA ILE A 44 -3.73 12.02 -19.36
C ILE A 44 -5.08 11.30 -19.62
N GLY A 45 -5.07 10.22 -20.40
CA GLY A 45 -6.27 9.53 -20.87
C GLY A 45 -6.79 8.46 -19.90
N ALA A 46 -8.06 8.62 -19.53
CA ALA A 46 -8.91 7.75 -18.69
C ALA A 46 -8.30 7.40 -17.33
N VAL A 47 -9.12 7.56 -16.29
CA VAL A 47 -8.93 6.92 -15.00
C VAL A 47 -8.55 5.47 -15.29
N ASN A 48 -7.28 5.09 -15.09
CA ASN A 48 -6.95 3.68 -15.09
C ASN A 48 -7.63 3.15 -13.83
N GLU A 49 -8.89 2.72 -13.99
CA GLU A 49 -9.57 1.76 -13.13
C GLU A 49 -8.90 0.37 -13.22
N GLU A 50 -7.66 0.32 -13.71
CA GLU A 50 -6.83 -0.86 -13.66
C GLU A 50 -6.46 -1.12 -12.21
N HIS A 51 -6.83 -2.32 -11.76
CA HIS A 51 -6.51 -2.92 -10.47
C HIS A 51 -5.06 -2.65 -10.05
N GLU A 52 -4.83 -2.28 -8.78
CA GLU A 52 -3.49 -1.90 -8.27
C GLU A 52 -2.43 -2.98 -8.55
N VAL A 53 -2.85 -4.24 -8.47
CA VAL A 53 -2.06 -5.44 -8.83
C VAL A 53 -1.50 -5.33 -10.26
N ARG A 54 -2.32 -4.99 -11.25
CA ARG A 54 -1.90 -4.90 -12.66
C ARG A 54 -0.87 -3.80 -12.91
N GLN A 55 -0.88 -2.73 -12.11
CA GLN A 55 0.07 -1.62 -12.25
C GLN A 55 1.47 -2.00 -11.76
N ILE A 56 1.54 -2.71 -10.62
CA ILE A 56 2.78 -3.27 -10.07
C ILE A 56 3.39 -4.27 -11.06
N GLU A 57 2.55 -5.10 -11.67
CA GLU A 57 2.99 -6.16 -12.59
C GLU A 57 3.45 -5.64 -13.95
N LYS A 58 2.73 -4.66 -14.53
CA LYS A 58 3.17 -3.97 -15.75
C LYS A 58 4.51 -3.27 -15.52
N ALA A 59 4.69 -2.64 -14.36
CA ALA A 59 5.93 -1.95 -14.02
C ALA A 59 7.09 -2.93 -13.77
N ALA A 60 6.84 -4.10 -13.17
CA ALA A 60 7.86 -5.13 -12.95
C ALA A 60 8.26 -5.91 -14.23
N GLY A 61 7.37 -6.00 -15.24
CA GLY A 61 7.58 -6.82 -16.43
C GLY A 61 7.84 -6.08 -17.75
N SER A 62 7.77 -4.74 -17.78
CA SER A 62 7.96 -3.97 -19.02
C SER A 62 9.41 -3.52 -19.22
N PRO A 63 9.99 -3.68 -20.43
CA PRO A 63 11.29 -3.09 -20.74
C PRO A 63 11.14 -1.56 -20.81
N GLU A 64 12.04 -0.85 -20.11
CA GLU A 64 12.12 0.62 -19.87
C GLU A 64 12.12 1.52 -21.13
N THR A 65 11.97 0.94 -22.31
CA THR A 65 12.40 1.50 -23.60
C THR A 65 11.58 2.67 -24.18
N GLN A 66 10.49 3.15 -23.56
CA GLN A 66 9.69 4.27 -24.12
C GLN A 66 9.14 5.29 -23.10
N GLU A 67 9.39 5.16 -21.80
CA GLU A 67 8.80 6.06 -20.80
C GLU A 67 9.71 7.28 -20.55
N LYS A 68 9.12 8.49 -20.51
CA LYS A 68 9.88 9.70 -20.16
C LYS A 68 10.08 9.77 -18.66
N LEU A 69 11.34 9.68 -18.23
CA LEU A 69 11.73 9.82 -16.83
C LEU A 69 11.54 11.26 -16.33
N ILE A 70 11.05 11.38 -15.10
CA ILE A 70 10.91 12.64 -14.39
C ILE A 70 11.80 12.57 -13.14
N GLU A 71 12.77 13.47 -13.03
CA GLU A 71 13.50 13.64 -11.79
C GLU A 71 12.60 14.36 -10.77
N CYS A 72 12.47 13.85 -9.55
CA CYS A 72 11.57 14.38 -8.53
C CYS A 72 11.81 15.88 -8.26
N ASN A 73 13.07 16.32 -8.23
CA ASN A 73 13.43 17.74 -8.04
C ASN A 73 13.17 18.63 -9.26
N LYS A 74 12.82 18.05 -10.42
CA LYS A 74 12.49 18.76 -11.67
C LYS A 74 11.05 18.55 -12.08
N ILE A 75 10.18 18.15 -11.15
CA ILE A 75 8.80 17.78 -11.46
C ILE A 75 7.95 18.92 -12.03
N PHE A 76 8.37 20.18 -11.81
CA PHE A 76 7.75 21.39 -12.37
C PHE A 76 8.48 21.94 -13.61
N GLU A 77 9.56 21.30 -14.05
CA GLU A 77 10.25 21.69 -15.29
C GLU A 77 9.57 21.02 -16.48
N PRO A 78 9.33 21.75 -17.58
CA PRO A 78 8.69 21.19 -18.77
C PRO A 78 9.57 20.08 -19.38
N LEU A 79 8.93 18.96 -19.74
CA LEU A 79 9.61 17.86 -20.42
C LEU A 79 9.99 18.25 -21.86
N PRO A 80 10.99 17.58 -22.48
CA PRO A 80 11.35 17.83 -23.87
C PRO A 80 10.12 17.73 -24.80
N GLY A 81 9.81 18.82 -25.50
CA GLY A 81 8.64 18.96 -26.38
C GLY A 81 7.40 19.58 -25.74
N GLN A 82 7.44 19.96 -24.45
CA GLN A 82 6.41 20.76 -23.81
C GLN A 82 6.85 22.23 -23.71
N ASP A 83 6.11 23.14 -24.36
CA ASP A 83 6.40 24.59 -24.31
C ASP A 83 5.55 25.34 -23.27
N LYS A 84 4.61 24.64 -22.61
CA LYS A 84 3.71 25.23 -21.61
C LYS A 84 4.34 25.19 -20.21
N PRO A 85 4.22 26.27 -19.42
CA PRO A 85 4.65 26.24 -18.03
C PRO A 85 3.79 25.27 -17.22
N ILE A 86 4.42 24.50 -16.34
CA ILE A 86 3.73 23.56 -15.44
C ILE A 86 3.41 24.28 -14.14
N ARG A 87 2.12 24.41 -13.81
CA ARG A 87 1.66 24.96 -12.53
C ARG A 87 1.15 23.87 -11.61
N THR A 88 0.34 22.94 -12.12
CA THR A 88 -0.27 21.86 -11.34
C THR A 88 0.28 20.50 -11.77
N VAL A 89 0.91 19.80 -10.84
CA VAL A 89 1.36 18.42 -11.00
C VAL A 89 0.45 17.50 -10.18
N LEU A 90 -0.12 16.47 -10.84
CA LEU A 90 -0.77 15.35 -10.17
C LEU A 90 0.15 14.12 -10.22
N THR A 91 0.64 13.67 -9.07
CA THR A 91 1.44 12.44 -8.97
C THR A 91 0.59 11.28 -8.48
N LYS A 92 0.44 10.26 -9.32
CA LYS A 92 -0.29 9.03 -8.98
C LYS A 92 0.66 7.86 -8.73
N GLY A 93 0.15 6.88 -7.99
CA GLY A 93 0.82 5.60 -7.77
C GLY A 93 0.09 4.78 -6.71
N VAL A 94 0.27 3.47 -6.73
CA VAL A 94 -0.42 2.53 -5.83
C VAL A 94 -0.09 2.79 -4.34
N ALA A 95 -0.84 2.17 -3.43
CA ALA A 95 -0.59 2.30 -2.00
C ALA A 95 0.87 1.89 -1.67
N GLY A 96 1.52 2.62 -0.75
CA GLY A 96 2.87 2.27 -0.27
C GLY A 96 4.02 2.52 -1.24
N ILE A 97 3.75 2.97 -2.48
CA ILE A 97 4.76 3.10 -3.54
C ILE A 97 5.81 4.21 -3.29
N GLY A 98 5.60 5.05 -2.28
CA GLY A 98 6.54 6.13 -1.90
C GLY A 98 6.12 7.55 -2.31
N LYS A 99 4.83 7.79 -2.59
CA LYS A 99 4.28 9.13 -2.86
C LYS A 99 4.64 10.16 -1.77
N SER A 100 4.24 9.89 -0.53
CA SER A 100 4.54 10.78 0.60
C SER A 100 6.05 10.93 0.81
N ILE A 101 6.84 9.86 0.74
CA ILE A 101 8.29 9.91 0.91
C ILE A 101 8.96 10.79 -0.16
N SER A 102 8.45 10.82 -1.38
CA SER A 102 8.94 11.71 -2.45
C SER A 102 8.69 13.17 -2.12
N VAL A 103 7.49 13.50 -1.63
CA VAL A 103 7.15 14.84 -1.12
C VAL A 103 8.09 15.23 0.02
N GLN A 104 8.31 14.34 1.00
CA GLN A 104 9.21 14.60 2.12
C GLN A 104 10.63 14.88 1.64
N LYS A 105 11.14 14.09 0.69
CA LYS A 105 12.49 14.26 0.12
C LYS A 105 12.64 15.60 -0.61
N PHE A 106 11.67 15.96 -1.45
CA PHE A 106 11.67 17.23 -2.18
C PHE A 106 11.71 18.43 -1.22
N ILE A 107 10.88 18.39 -0.16
CA ILE A 107 10.86 19.43 0.87
C ILE A 107 12.20 19.47 1.61
N LEU A 108 12.78 18.33 1.95
CA LEU A 108 14.05 18.26 2.65
C LEU A 108 15.20 18.84 1.82
N ASP A 109 15.25 18.57 0.52
CA ASP A 109 16.23 19.17 -0.40
C ASP A 109 16.07 20.69 -0.47
N TRP A 110 14.85 21.20 -0.50
CA TRP A 110 14.59 22.64 -0.45
C TRP A 110 15.03 23.27 0.88
N VAL A 111 14.73 22.60 2.00
CA VAL A 111 15.13 23.04 3.34
C VAL A 111 16.65 23.11 3.47
N LYS A 112 17.37 22.11 2.96
CA LYS A 112 18.85 22.01 3.04
C LYS A 112 19.58 22.87 2.02
N GLY A 113 18.88 23.37 1.00
CA GLY A 113 19.49 24.19 -0.05
C GLY A 113 20.04 23.39 -1.22
N ASN A 114 19.69 22.10 -1.33
CA ASN A 114 20.19 21.20 -2.36
C ASN A 114 19.49 21.43 -3.71
N ALA A 115 18.19 21.75 -3.71
CA ALA A 115 17.38 21.95 -4.93
C ALA A 115 16.24 22.96 -4.70
N ASN A 116 15.56 23.37 -5.78
CA ASN A 116 14.31 24.16 -5.77
C ASN A 116 14.38 25.54 -5.08
N GLN A 117 15.57 26.17 -5.03
CA GLN A 117 15.76 27.45 -4.32
C GLN A 117 15.12 28.65 -5.00
N ASP A 118 14.61 28.48 -6.23
CA ASP A 118 13.74 29.42 -6.92
C ASP A 118 12.36 29.56 -6.24
N ILE A 119 11.92 28.54 -5.48
CA ILE A 119 10.65 28.57 -4.72
C ILE A 119 10.85 29.33 -3.40
N GLU A 120 10.05 30.39 -3.20
CA GLU A 120 10.13 31.25 -2.02
C GLU A 120 9.64 30.55 -0.75
N LEU A 121 8.50 29.84 -0.85
CA LEU A 121 7.82 29.17 0.28
C LEU A 121 7.20 27.85 -0.18
N ILE A 122 7.28 26.81 0.66
CA ILE A 122 6.60 25.53 0.45
C ILE A 122 5.67 25.26 1.63
N PHE A 123 4.38 25.02 1.33
CA PHE A 123 3.36 24.69 2.32
C PHE A 123 2.80 23.28 2.06
N PRO A 124 3.31 22.25 2.76
CA PRO A 124 2.70 20.93 2.74
C PRO A 124 1.39 20.92 3.53
N LEU A 125 0.31 20.48 2.90
CA LEU A 125 -1.04 20.40 3.45
C LEU A 125 -1.59 18.99 3.20
N PRO A 126 -1.30 18.01 4.06
CA PRO A 126 -1.81 16.65 3.90
C PRO A 126 -3.34 16.63 3.93
N PHE A 127 -3.97 15.94 2.97
CA PHE A 127 -5.43 15.87 2.90
C PHE A 127 -6.05 15.19 4.13
N ARG A 128 -5.37 14.18 4.67
CA ARG A 128 -5.75 13.55 5.94
C ARG A 128 -5.89 14.56 7.08
N GLU A 129 -5.06 15.60 7.09
CA GLU A 129 -5.09 16.64 8.11
C GLU A 129 -6.17 17.69 7.82
N LEU A 130 -6.42 17.98 6.54
CA LEU A 130 -7.48 18.88 6.10
C LEU A 130 -8.89 18.35 6.45
N ASN A 131 -9.08 17.03 6.55
CA ASN A 131 -10.35 16.43 6.99
C ASN A 131 -10.81 16.88 8.39
N LEU A 132 -9.89 17.36 9.24
CA LEU A 132 -10.26 17.86 10.57
C LEU A 132 -10.84 19.29 10.54
N LYS A 133 -10.75 19.98 9.40
CA LYS A 133 -11.23 21.35 9.23
C LYS A 133 -12.71 21.35 8.82
N LYS A 134 -13.59 21.07 9.78
CA LYS A 134 -15.04 20.95 9.55
C LYS A 134 -15.79 22.28 9.54
N ASP A 135 -15.21 23.33 10.12
CA ASP A 135 -15.80 24.67 10.13
C ASP A 135 -15.43 25.49 8.89
N ARG A 136 -15.94 26.73 8.82
CA ARG A 136 -15.55 27.70 7.79
C ARG A 136 -14.27 28.40 8.20
N TYR A 137 -13.29 28.41 7.30
CA TYR A 137 -11.99 29.05 7.52
C TYR A 137 -11.64 29.93 6.32
N SER A 138 -10.87 30.99 6.53
CA SER A 138 -10.18 31.62 5.41
C SER A 138 -8.95 30.80 5.03
N PHE A 139 -8.44 30.98 3.81
CA PHE A 139 -7.22 30.27 3.40
C PHE A 139 -6.02 30.64 4.30
N MET A 140 -5.96 31.90 4.74
CA MET A 140 -4.93 32.34 5.70
C MET A 140 -5.10 31.68 7.06
N ASP A 141 -6.33 31.44 7.54
CA ASP A 141 -6.56 30.74 8.80
C ASP A 141 -6.04 29.30 8.73
N ILE A 142 -6.26 28.61 7.62
CA ILE A 142 -5.71 27.27 7.38
C ILE A 142 -4.18 27.33 7.46
N LEU A 143 -3.53 28.24 6.71
CA LEU A 143 -2.08 28.35 6.71
C LEU A 143 -1.50 28.68 8.09
N HIS A 144 -2.11 29.59 8.84
CA HIS A 144 -1.62 29.93 10.19
C HIS A 144 -1.83 28.80 11.20
N GLN A 145 -2.86 27.97 11.04
CA GLN A 145 -3.07 26.82 11.92
C GLN A 145 -2.07 25.69 11.65
N PHE A 146 -1.76 25.42 10.38
CA PHE A 146 -0.72 24.43 10.02
C PHE A 146 0.70 24.97 10.28
N PHE A 147 0.91 26.28 10.09
CA PHE A 147 2.21 26.92 10.22
C PHE A 147 2.14 28.17 11.11
N PRO A 148 2.01 28.00 12.44
CA PRO A 148 1.93 29.13 13.40
C PRO A 148 3.12 30.09 13.29
N ASP A 149 4.29 29.59 12.91
CA ASP A 149 5.51 30.39 12.69
C ASP A 149 5.38 31.43 11.56
N THR A 150 4.37 31.28 10.71
CA THR A 150 4.02 32.19 9.61
C THR A 150 2.93 33.19 9.99
N THR A 151 2.46 33.21 11.24
CA THR A 151 1.47 34.17 11.73
C THR A 151 1.88 35.60 11.38
N GLY A 152 1.03 36.28 10.61
CA GLY A 152 1.27 37.65 10.11
C GLY A 152 1.81 37.73 8.68
N LEU A 153 2.15 36.59 8.05
CA LEU A 153 2.35 36.52 6.60
C LEU A 153 1.05 36.96 5.92
N ARG A 154 1.15 37.81 4.91
CA ARG A 154 0.00 38.22 4.08
C ARG A 154 0.44 38.27 2.63
N PHE A 155 -0.36 37.67 1.75
CA PHE A 155 -0.12 37.78 0.32
C PHE A 155 -0.77 39.05 -0.22
N THR A 156 0.03 39.86 -0.91
CA THR A 156 -0.44 41.08 -1.57
C THR A 156 -0.88 40.76 -3.00
N LYS A 157 -2.06 41.22 -3.41
CA LYS A 157 -2.65 40.93 -4.73
C LYS A 157 -1.75 41.24 -5.93
N ASN A 158 -0.84 42.21 -5.83
CA ASN A 158 -0.01 42.69 -6.95
C ASN A 158 1.37 42.04 -7.04
N ARG A 159 1.76 41.19 -6.09
CA ARG A 159 3.06 40.52 -6.10
C ARG A 159 2.88 39.09 -6.57
N LYS A 160 3.67 38.68 -7.56
CA LYS A 160 3.85 37.27 -7.90
C LYS A 160 4.73 36.65 -6.82
N TYR A 161 4.24 35.60 -6.20
CA TYR A 161 5.00 34.81 -5.25
C TYR A 161 5.22 33.42 -5.86
N ASN A 162 6.47 32.95 -5.89
CA ASN A 162 6.75 31.57 -6.26
C ASN A 162 6.54 30.69 -5.02
N ILE A 163 5.29 30.24 -4.83
CA ILE A 163 4.88 29.44 -3.67
C ILE A 163 4.45 28.09 -4.19
N LEU A 164 4.87 27.04 -3.50
CA LEU A 164 4.39 25.68 -3.74
C LEU A 164 3.45 25.25 -2.61
N PHE A 165 2.25 24.83 -2.98
CA PHE A 165 1.36 24.07 -2.10
C PHE A 165 1.47 22.59 -2.45
N VAL A 166 1.77 21.75 -1.46
CA VAL A 166 1.86 20.30 -1.64
C VAL A 166 0.71 19.63 -0.91
N PHE A 167 -0.25 19.10 -1.64
CA PHE A 167 -1.40 18.37 -1.12
C PHE A 167 -1.15 16.87 -1.21
N ASP A 168 -0.75 16.26 -0.08
CA ASP A 168 -0.40 14.84 -0.02
C ASP A 168 -1.63 13.99 0.34
N GLY A 169 -1.92 12.96 -0.47
CA GLY A 169 -2.93 11.93 -0.18
C GLY A 169 -4.37 12.29 -0.52
N LEU A 170 -4.68 12.72 -1.76
CA LEU A 170 -6.05 13.07 -2.18
C LEU A 170 -7.06 11.93 -1.94
N ASP A 171 -6.63 10.68 -2.07
CA ASP A 171 -7.42 9.50 -1.77
C ASP A 171 -7.80 9.34 -0.28
N GLU A 172 -7.20 10.14 0.60
CA GLU A 172 -7.52 10.22 2.03
C GLU A 172 -8.52 11.35 2.32
N TYR A 173 -8.88 12.21 1.35
CA TYR A 173 -9.81 13.33 1.57
C TYR A 173 -11.27 12.86 1.57
N ARG A 174 -12.01 13.18 2.63
CA ARG A 174 -13.36 12.64 2.87
C ARG A 174 -14.49 13.54 2.35
N HIS A 175 -14.17 14.75 1.90
CA HIS A 175 -15.17 15.70 1.43
C HIS A 175 -15.15 15.78 -0.10
N PRO A 176 -16.32 15.92 -0.75
CA PRO A 176 -16.37 16.04 -2.21
C PRO A 176 -15.67 17.34 -2.65
N LEU A 177 -14.89 17.26 -3.74
CA LEU A 177 -14.31 18.44 -4.39
C LEU A 177 -15.24 18.91 -5.52
N GLU A 178 -16.16 19.83 -5.23
CA GLU A 178 -17.20 20.21 -6.18
C GLU A 178 -16.77 21.29 -7.18
N PHE A 179 -15.81 20.96 -8.06
CA PHE A 179 -15.25 21.90 -9.04
C PHE A 179 -16.29 22.63 -9.90
N GLN A 180 -17.44 22.02 -10.23
CA GLN A 180 -18.43 22.67 -11.08
C GLN A 180 -19.46 23.52 -10.31
N LYS A 181 -19.72 23.19 -9.04
CA LYS A 181 -20.78 23.82 -8.24
C LYS A 181 -20.25 24.91 -7.31
N ASN A 182 -18.98 24.81 -6.89
CA ASN A 182 -18.38 25.78 -5.99
C ASN A 182 -18.31 27.18 -6.59
N GLU A 183 -18.64 28.16 -5.75
CA GLU A 183 -18.55 29.58 -6.07
C GLU A 183 -17.11 30.00 -6.41
N VAL A 184 -16.97 31.00 -7.28
CA VAL A 184 -15.65 31.57 -7.59
C VAL A 184 -15.16 32.35 -6.37
N TRP A 185 -14.02 31.92 -5.84
CA TRP A 185 -13.44 32.47 -4.63
C TRP A 185 -12.02 32.97 -4.88
N SER A 186 -11.74 34.22 -4.51
CA SER A 186 -10.43 34.86 -4.71
C SER A 186 -9.91 35.61 -3.47
N ASP A 187 -10.70 35.66 -2.39
CA ASP A 187 -10.29 36.31 -1.14
C ASP A 187 -9.64 35.30 -0.19
N LEU A 188 -8.43 35.65 0.26
CA LEU A 188 -7.63 34.84 1.17
C LEU A 188 -8.06 34.97 2.64
N THR A 189 -8.84 36.00 2.97
CA THR A 189 -9.14 36.41 4.35
C THR A 189 -10.58 36.18 4.78
N THR A 190 -11.50 36.01 3.83
CA THR A 190 -12.90 35.72 4.15
C THR A 190 -13.11 34.21 4.37
N PRO A 191 -13.80 33.80 5.46
CA PRO A 191 -14.07 32.38 5.72
C PRO A 191 -15.07 31.72 4.76
N THR A 192 -14.70 30.56 4.23
CA THR A 192 -15.57 29.67 3.45
C THR A 192 -15.26 28.20 3.72
N SER A 193 -15.92 27.26 3.03
CA SER A 193 -15.62 25.83 3.19
C SER A 193 -14.26 25.50 2.61
N VAL A 194 -13.61 24.47 3.19
CA VAL A 194 -12.30 24.00 2.70
C VAL A 194 -12.38 23.53 1.24
N ASP A 195 -13.47 22.88 0.86
CA ASP A 195 -13.74 22.49 -0.53
C ASP A 195 -13.72 23.70 -1.50
N VAL A 196 -14.43 24.78 -1.18
CA VAL A 196 -14.42 26.01 -1.99
C VAL A 196 -13.00 26.58 -2.08
N LEU A 197 -12.23 26.58 -0.99
CA LEU A 197 -10.84 27.06 -1.02
C LEU A 197 -9.94 26.21 -1.92
N LEU A 198 -9.99 24.88 -1.77
CA LEU A 198 -9.13 23.95 -2.51
C LEU A 198 -9.44 23.96 -4.00
N THR A 199 -10.72 23.89 -4.38
CA THR A 199 -11.14 23.91 -5.78
C THR A 199 -10.76 25.23 -6.46
N ASN A 200 -10.89 26.37 -5.78
CA ASN A 200 -10.48 27.67 -6.32
C ASN A 200 -8.96 27.87 -6.37
N LEU A 201 -8.21 27.30 -5.42
CA LEU A 201 -6.75 27.27 -5.49
C LEU A 201 -6.29 26.42 -6.69
N ILE A 202 -6.83 25.22 -6.87
CA ILE A 202 -6.46 24.32 -7.96
C ILE A 202 -6.79 24.94 -9.32
N LYS A 203 -7.98 25.55 -9.48
CA LYS A 203 -8.36 26.31 -10.69
C LYS A 203 -7.52 27.57 -10.95
N GLY A 204 -6.79 28.07 -9.95
CA GLY A 204 -6.04 29.31 -10.05
C GLY A 204 -6.84 30.59 -9.85
N ASN A 205 -8.07 30.50 -9.33
CA ASN A 205 -8.85 31.67 -8.89
C ASN A 205 -8.27 32.26 -7.60
N LEU A 206 -7.78 31.39 -6.72
CA LEU A 206 -7.05 31.73 -5.50
C LEU A 206 -5.56 31.51 -5.75
N LEU A 207 -4.72 32.54 -5.55
CA LEU A 207 -3.27 32.52 -5.80
C LEU A 207 -2.89 31.96 -7.20
N PRO A 208 -3.18 32.68 -8.30
CA PRO A 208 -2.98 32.19 -9.66
C PRO A 208 -1.53 31.78 -9.99
N SER A 209 -0.54 32.40 -9.33
CA SER A 209 0.89 32.14 -9.55
C SER A 209 1.47 31.02 -8.68
N ALA A 210 0.68 30.41 -7.79
CA ALA A 210 1.17 29.32 -6.95
C ALA A 210 1.29 28.02 -7.73
N LEU A 211 2.40 27.30 -7.50
CA LEU A 211 2.60 25.92 -7.93
C LEU A 211 1.80 24.99 -7.01
N ILE A 212 1.29 23.92 -7.58
CA ILE A 212 0.47 22.94 -6.88
C ILE A 212 1.00 21.55 -7.19
N TRP A 213 1.31 20.80 -6.15
CA TRP A 213 1.63 19.38 -6.25
C TRP A 213 0.60 18.57 -5.49
N ILE A 214 -0.12 17.67 -6.16
CA ILE A 214 -1.11 16.78 -5.56
C ILE A 214 -0.60 15.35 -5.68
N THR A 215 -0.61 14.57 -4.60
CA THR A 215 -0.37 13.12 -4.67
C THR A 215 -1.67 12.35 -4.46
N THR A 216 -1.83 11.22 -5.13
CA THR A 216 -3.06 10.42 -5.04
C THR A 216 -2.86 8.96 -5.44
N ARG A 217 -3.76 8.07 -5.02
CA ARG A 217 -3.93 6.77 -5.68
C ARG A 217 -4.64 6.94 -7.03
N PRO A 218 -4.36 6.08 -8.03
CA PRO A 218 -4.99 6.16 -9.35
C PRO A 218 -6.52 6.26 -9.31
N ALA A 219 -7.17 5.54 -8.40
CA ALA A 219 -8.63 5.53 -8.25
C ALA A 219 -9.22 6.91 -7.88
N ALA A 220 -8.49 7.75 -7.14
CA ALA A 220 -8.93 9.09 -6.74
C ALA A 220 -8.37 10.20 -7.65
N ALA A 221 -7.60 9.87 -8.69
CA ALA A 221 -7.08 10.87 -9.64
C ALA A 221 -8.21 11.60 -10.39
N SER A 222 -9.33 10.92 -10.63
CA SER A 222 -10.52 11.44 -11.31
C SER A 222 -11.25 12.55 -10.55
N CYS A 223 -10.99 12.68 -9.24
CA CYS A 223 -11.57 13.75 -8.42
C CYS A 223 -11.09 15.14 -8.85
N ILE A 224 -9.98 15.24 -9.58
CA ILE A 224 -9.48 16.50 -10.14
C ILE A 224 -9.75 16.52 -11.65
N PRO A 225 -10.44 17.55 -12.19
CA PRO A 225 -10.66 17.67 -13.62
C PRO A 225 -9.34 17.72 -14.42
N PRO A 226 -9.23 17.02 -15.56
CA PRO A 226 -8.02 17.04 -16.40
C PRO A 226 -7.57 18.45 -16.81
N ASP A 227 -8.52 19.35 -17.08
CA ASP A 227 -8.24 20.74 -17.46
C ASP A 227 -7.58 21.57 -16.34
N CYS A 228 -7.54 21.06 -15.11
CA CYS A 228 -6.88 21.69 -13.97
C CYS A 228 -5.45 21.16 -13.73
N ILE A 229 -4.98 20.19 -14.53
CA ILE A 229 -3.70 19.49 -14.37
C ILE A 229 -2.84 19.79 -15.59
N ASP A 230 -1.63 20.30 -15.36
CA ASP A 230 -0.67 20.57 -16.44
C ASP A 230 0.22 19.35 -16.72
N GLN A 231 0.56 18.59 -15.67
CA GLN A 231 1.38 17.38 -15.77
C GLN A 231 0.88 16.28 -14.84
N VAL A 232 0.81 15.06 -15.37
CA VAL A 232 0.61 13.85 -14.57
C VAL A 232 1.96 13.14 -14.44
N ALA A 233 2.36 12.80 -13.23
CA ALA A 233 3.51 11.96 -12.95
C ALA A 233 3.06 10.64 -12.33
N GLU A 234 3.79 9.57 -12.59
CA GLU A 234 3.49 8.25 -12.06
C GLU A 234 4.73 7.66 -11.38
N ILE A 235 4.60 7.34 -10.10
CA ILE A 235 5.66 6.65 -9.35
C ILE A 235 5.50 5.16 -9.60
N ARG A 236 6.53 4.52 -10.15
CA ARG A 236 6.53 3.09 -10.42
C ARG A 236 7.05 2.26 -9.26
N GLY A 237 7.86 2.79 -8.36
CA GLY A 237 8.43 2.03 -7.23
C GLY A 237 9.90 1.69 -7.44
N PHE A 238 10.35 0.57 -6.89
CA PHE A 238 11.74 0.11 -6.96
C PHE A 238 11.98 -0.89 -8.09
N ASN A 239 12.94 -0.58 -8.95
CA ASN A 239 13.58 -1.59 -9.78
C ASN A 239 14.50 -2.50 -8.95
N ASP A 240 15.05 -3.53 -9.59
CA ASP A 240 15.81 -4.56 -8.90
C ASP A 240 17.07 -4.04 -8.21
N THR A 241 17.76 -3.07 -8.81
CA THR A 241 18.92 -2.42 -8.19
C THR A 241 18.50 -1.56 -6.99
N GLN A 242 17.39 -0.85 -7.08
CA GLN A 242 16.86 0.00 -6.00
C GLN A 242 16.43 -0.84 -4.79
N LYS A 243 15.88 -2.04 -4.99
CA LYS A 243 15.55 -2.98 -3.90
C LYS A 243 16.80 -3.27 -3.05
N GLU A 244 17.90 -3.65 -3.70
CA GLU A 244 19.15 -3.93 -2.99
C GLU A 244 19.73 -2.71 -2.27
N VAL A 245 19.72 -1.55 -2.95
CA VAL A 245 20.18 -0.29 -2.35
C VAL A 245 19.37 0.02 -1.10
N TYR A 246 18.07 -0.22 -1.13
CA TYR A 246 17.21 -0.06 0.04
C TYR A 246 17.63 -0.98 1.19
N PHE A 247 17.78 -2.29 0.95
CA PHE A 247 18.16 -3.25 2.00
C PHE A 247 19.53 -2.93 2.61
N ARG A 248 20.53 -2.62 1.79
CA ARG A 248 21.88 -2.23 2.26
C ARG A 248 21.90 -0.92 3.04
N LYS A 249 20.99 0.01 2.75
CA LYS A 249 20.84 1.27 3.51
C LYS A 249 20.09 1.06 4.83
N ARG A 250 19.11 0.15 4.85
CA ARG A 250 18.20 -0.04 5.98
C ARG A 250 18.80 -0.94 7.06
N ILE A 251 19.51 -2.00 6.67
CA ILE A 251 20.14 -2.99 7.55
C ILE A 251 21.60 -2.57 7.77
N THR A 252 22.01 -2.42 9.03
CA THR A 252 23.34 -1.88 9.37
C THR A 252 24.42 -2.96 9.25
N ASP A 253 24.08 -4.22 9.57
CA ASP A 253 24.98 -5.35 9.38
C ASP A 253 25.04 -5.74 7.90
N VAL A 254 26.21 -5.57 7.29
CA VAL A 254 26.44 -5.84 5.87
C VAL A 254 26.19 -7.31 5.52
N LYS A 255 26.60 -8.25 6.39
CA LYS A 255 26.42 -9.69 6.13
C LYS A 255 24.96 -10.08 6.20
N LEU A 256 24.22 -9.54 7.17
CA LEU A 256 22.78 -9.76 7.28
C LEU A 256 22.05 -9.13 6.08
N ALA A 257 22.44 -7.93 5.66
CA ALA A 257 21.87 -7.28 4.49
C ALA A 257 22.05 -8.13 3.22
N ASP A 258 23.25 -8.70 3.03
CA ASP A 258 23.52 -9.57 1.89
C ASP A 258 22.70 -10.89 1.96
N ARG A 259 22.54 -11.49 3.16
CA ARG A 259 21.67 -12.65 3.36
C ARG A 259 20.20 -12.35 3.08
N VAL A 260 19.69 -11.20 3.52
CA VAL A 260 18.31 -10.75 3.22
C VAL A 260 18.13 -10.55 1.72
N ILE A 261 19.09 -9.93 1.04
CA ILE A 261 19.05 -9.73 -0.41
C ILE A 261 19.06 -11.07 -1.15
N GLU A 262 19.91 -12.01 -0.72
CA GLU A 262 19.98 -13.35 -1.29
C GLU A 262 18.65 -14.10 -1.09
N HIS A 263 18.09 -14.06 0.12
CA HIS A 263 16.80 -14.66 0.42
C HIS A 263 15.68 -14.08 -0.44
N ILE A 264 15.58 -12.75 -0.55
CA ILE A 264 14.54 -12.09 -1.37
C ILE A 264 14.71 -12.43 -2.86
N ARG A 265 15.95 -12.59 -3.35
CA ARG A 265 16.22 -13.01 -4.73
C ARG A 265 15.98 -14.50 -4.97
N HIS A 266 15.89 -15.30 -3.90
CA HIS A 266 15.71 -16.74 -4.03
C HIS A 266 14.40 -17.06 -4.76
N LYS A 267 14.43 -18.17 -5.49
CA LYS A 267 13.34 -18.66 -6.34
C LYS A 267 12.05 -18.81 -5.55
N GLU A 268 12.13 -19.45 -4.40
CA GLU A 268 11.01 -19.70 -3.49
C GLU A 268 10.39 -18.41 -2.91
N SER A 269 11.13 -17.30 -2.92
CA SER A 269 10.68 -15.99 -2.44
C SER A 269 10.23 -15.06 -3.57
N ARG A 270 9.98 -15.59 -4.78
CA ARG A 270 9.65 -14.78 -5.97
C ARG A 270 8.43 -13.88 -5.77
N SER A 271 7.40 -14.36 -5.09
CA SER A 271 6.23 -13.54 -4.73
C SER A 271 6.63 -12.32 -3.89
N LEU A 272 7.46 -12.53 -2.87
CA LEU A 272 8.01 -11.46 -2.02
C LEU A 272 8.90 -10.50 -2.81
N TYR A 273 9.72 -11.02 -3.72
CA TYR A 273 10.56 -10.22 -4.61
C TYR A 273 9.76 -9.25 -5.48
N ILE A 274 8.64 -9.72 -6.04
CA ILE A 274 7.75 -8.93 -6.88
C ILE A 274 7.06 -7.86 -6.03
N MET A 275 6.57 -8.23 -4.84
CA MET A 275 5.97 -7.27 -3.91
C MET A 275 6.95 -6.19 -3.46
N CYS A 276 8.24 -6.52 -3.28
CA CYS A 276 9.31 -5.56 -3.00
C CYS A 276 9.54 -4.50 -4.10
N HIS A 277 8.81 -4.56 -5.22
CA HIS A 277 8.67 -3.41 -6.10
C HIS A 277 8.05 -2.21 -5.37
N ILE A 278 7.13 -2.44 -4.43
CA ILE A 278 6.57 -1.41 -3.56
C ILE A 278 7.45 -1.26 -2.31
N PRO A 279 8.01 -0.06 -2.05
CA PRO A 279 8.92 0.17 -0.93
C PRO A 279 8.40 -0.23 0.45
N VAL A 280 7.09 -0.14 0.69
CA VAL A 280 6.51 -0.58 1.97
C VAL A 280 6.71 -2.08 2.23
N PHE A 281 6.68 -2.91 1.18
CA PHE A 281 6.96 -4.34 1.32
C PHE A 281 8.45 -4.59 1.54
N CYS A 282 9.35 -3.79 0.98
CA CYS A 282 10.77 -3.85 1.37
C CYS A 282 10.97 -3.52 2.85
N TRP A 283 10.25 -2.53 3.36
CA TRP A 283 10.32 -2.17 4.77
C TRP A 283 9.83 -3.33 5.67
N ILE A 284 8.66 -3.90 5.37
CA ILE A 284 8.10 -5.04 6.12
C ILE A 284 9.05 -6.24 6.02
N ALA A 285 9.50 -6.57 4.81
CA ALA A 285 10.43 -7.68 4.58
C ALA A 285 11.74 -7.50 5.33
N SER A 286 12.34 -6.30 5.27
CA SER A 286 13.57 -6.02 6.02
C SER A 286 13.37 -6.19 7.53
N THR A 287 12.21 -5.76 8.05
CA THR A 287 11.92 -5.86 9.49
C THR A 287 11.75 -7.31 9.93
N VAL A 288 11.06 -8.13 9.13
CA VAL A 288 10.79 -9.54 9.44
C VAL A 288 12.05 -10.40 9.25
N LEU A 289 12.71 -10.26 8.10
CA LEU A 289 13.87 -11.09 7.76
C LEU A 289 15.11 -10.75 8.58
N GLU A 290 15.25 -9.50 9.08
CA GLU A 290 16.29 -9.14 10.04
C GLU A 290 16.22 -10.07 11.27
N ILE A 291 15.02 -10.36 11.77
CA ILE A 291 14.82 -11.23 12.94
C ILE A 291 15.02 -12.71 12.60
N ILE A 292 14.38 -13.17 11.51
CA ILE A 292 14.39 -14.60 11.13
C ILE A 292 15.83 -15.05 10.79
N LEU A 293 16.58 -14.19 10.10
CA LEU A 293 17.92 -14.50 9.65
C LEU A 293 19.00 -14.18 10.70
N GLU A 294 18.73 -13.39 11.74
CA GLU A 294 19.73 -13.03 12.76
C GLU A 294 20.30 -14.24 13.55
N GLU A 295 19.55 -15.33 13.75
CA GLU A 295 20.04 -16.48 14.53
C GLU A 295 21.06 -17.35 13.76
N PRO A 296 22.09 -17.95 14.42
CA PRO A 296 23.10 -18.79 13.76
C PRO A 296 22.54 -20.10 13.19
N GLU A 297 23.23 -20.64 12.17
CA GLU A 297 22.89 -21.80 11.32
C GLU A 297 22.73 -23.18 12.03
N GLU A 298 22.69 -23.25 13.36
CA GLU A 298 22.84 -24.54 14.08
C GLU A 298 21.53 -25.24 14.48
N THR A 299 20.34 -24.76 14.10
CA THR A 299 19.08 -25.43 14.42
C THR A 299 18.38 -26.00 13.19
N GLU A 300 18.16 -27.33 13.19
CA GLU A 300 17.37 -28.10 12.20
C GLU A 300 15.93 -27.57 11.98
N ALA A 301 15.46 -26.65 12.83
CA ALA A 301 14.18 -25.95 12.69
C ALA A 301 14.19 -24.81 11.64
N LYS A 302 15.37 -24.32 11.23
CA LYS A 302 15.49 -23.24 10.22
C LYS A 302 15.23 -23.70 8.80
N GLU A 303 15.66 -24.90 8.42
CA GLU A 303 15.40 -25.45 7.07
C GLU A 303 13.89 -25.56 6.75
N ALA A 304 13.03 -25.66 7.78
CA ALA A 304 11.57 -25.69 7.62
C ALA A 304 10.90 -24.31 7.62
N THR A 305 11.59 -23.25 8.07
CA THR A 305 11.11 -21.86 8.06
C THR A 305 11.63 -21.07 6.86
N GLU A 306 12.74 -21.49 6.25
CA GLU A 306 13.37 -20.81 5.11
C GLU A 306 12.70 -21.08 3.75
N ALA A 307 11.82 -22.09 3.62
CA ALA A 307 11.51 -22.66 2.31
C ALA A 307 10.26 -22.10 1.57
N GLU A 308 9.25 -21.50 2.20
CA GLU A 308 8.06 -20.97 1.49
C GLU A 308 7.33 -19.90 2.33
N GLU A 309 7.82 -18.65 2.37
CA GLU A 309 7.14 -17.57 3.12
C GLU A 309 5.99 -16.94 2.31
N THR A 310 4.75 -17.27 2.67
CA THR A 310 3.57 -16.60 2.10
C THR A 310 3.45 -15.16 2.62
N LEU A 311 2.68 -14.32 1.93
CA LEU A 311 2.44 -12.95 2.40
C LEU A 311 1.78 -12.96 3.78
N THR A 312 0.88 -13.91 4.03
CA THR A 312 0.24 -14.05 5.33
C THR A 312 1.23 -14.39 6.44
N GLN A 313 2.24 -15.23 6.17
CA GLN A 313 3.31 -15.53 7.12
C GLN A 313 4.14 -14.28 7.43
N MET A 314 4.53 -13.53 6.40
CA MET A 314 5.25 -12.27 6.57
C MET A 314 4.53 -11.31 7.51
N TYR A 315 3.21 -11.12 7.32
CA TYR A 315 2.42 -10.23 8.17
C TYR A 315 2.19 -10.78 9.57
N SER A 316 2.09 -12.11 9.72
CA SER A 316 2.02 -12.77 11.03
C SER A 316 3.31 -12.56 11.83
N HIS A 317 4.48 -12.76 11.21
CA HIS A 317 5.78 -12.45 11.81
C HIS A 317 5.93 -10.96 12.12
N PHE A 318 5.47 -10.09 11.22
CA PHE A 318 5.48 -8.65 11.46
C PHE A 318 4.62 -8.28 12.68
N LEU A 319 3.42 -8.86 12.86
CA LEU A 319 2.61 -8.67 14.06
C LEU A 319 3.27 -9.20 15.34
N ILE A 320 3.91 -10.38 15.27
CA ILE A 320 4.67 -10.96 16.39
C ILE A 320 5.79 -10.00 16.80
N PHE A 321 6.58 -9.51 15.85
CA PHE A 321 7.67 -8.57 16.12
C PHE A 321 7.18 -7.29 16.80
N GLN A 322 6.10 -6.70 16.27
CA GLN A 322 5.54 -5.47 16.81
C GLN A 322 4.97 -5.67 18.22
N THR A 323 4.41 -6.86 18.49
CA THR A 323 3.98 -7.25 19.83
C THR A 323 5.17 -7.49 20.77
N ARG A 324 6.27 -8.10 20.32
CA ARG A 324 7.45 -8.37 21.15
C ARG A 324 8.25 -7.11 21.51
N ARG A 325 8.40 -6.16 20.58
CA ARG A 325 9.03 -4.85 20.86
C ARG A 325 8.35 -4.08 21.99
N LYS A 326 7.08 -4.38 22.30
CA LYS A 326 6.37 -3.89 23.49
C LYS A 326 6.97 -4.46 24.78
N THR A 327 7.20 -5.78 24.83
CA THR A 327 7.58 -6.52 26.03
C THR A 327 9.01 -6.17 26.46
N GLU A 328 9.95 -6.10 25.52
CA GLU A 328 11.36 -5.74 25.80
C GLU A 328 11.54 -4.29 26.32
N LYS A 329 10.58 -3.39 26.06
CA LYS A 329 10.63 -2.00 26.54
C LYS A 329 10.08 -1.85 27.98
N TYR A 330 9.48 -2.88 28.58
CA TYR A 330 8.82 -2.81 29.90
C TYR A 330 9.07 -4.00 30.84
N ASP A 331 9.58 -5.14 30.38
CA ASP A 331 9.94 -6.30 31.21
C ASP A 331 11.29 -6.91 30.74
N ASP A 332 12.23 -7.09 31.68
CA ASP A 332 13.60 -7.64 31.46
C ASP A 332 13.63 -9.15 31.18
N THR A 333 12.52 -9.76 30.75
CA THR A 333 12.40 -11.20 30.53
C THR A 333 12.07 -11.51 29.06
N TYR A 334 13.05 -12.09 28.36
CA TYR A 334 12.86 -12.84 27.11
C TYR A 334 12.00 -14.07 27.39
N ASP A 335 10.68 -13.91 27.40
CA ASP A 335 9.74 -15.02 27.39
C ASP A 335 9.40 -15.35 25.93
N LEU A 336 9.56 -16.62 25.53
CA LEU A 336 9.32 -17.07 24.15
C LEU A 336 7.83 -17.03 23.78
N ASP A 337 6.94 -17.02 24.78
CA ASP A 337 5.50 -16.90 24.62
C ASP A 337 5.09 -15.43 24.44
N THR A 338 4.68 -15.08 23.22
CA THR A 338 4.15 -13.75 22.91
C THR A 338 2.86 -13.51 23.72
N LYS A 339 2.93 -12.63 24.73
CA LYS A 339 1.74 -12.19 25.49
C LYS A 339 0.89 -11.25 24.63
N TRP A 340 -0.13 -11.81 24.02
CA TRP A 340 -1.06 -11.07 23.19
C TRP A 340 -1.96 -10.13 24.00
N ASP A 341 -2.09 -8.90 23.53
CA ASP A 341 -3.20 -8.04 23.95
C ASP A 341 -4.38 -8.26 23.00
N GLU A 342 -5.04 -9.41 23.19
CA GLU A 342 -6.14 -9.88 22.35
C GLU A 342 -7.25 -8.83 22.22
N LYS A 343 -7.59 -8.15 23.32
CA LYS A 343 -8.64 -7.14 23.34
C LYS A 343 -8.31 -6.01 22.36
N SER A 344 -7.08 -5.50 22.42
CA SER A 344 -6.65 -4.41 21.53
C SER A 344 -6.55 -4.85 20.07
N ILE A 345 -6.07 -6.08 19.81
CA ILE A 345 -6.00 -6.65 18.45
C ILE A 345 -7.40 -6.82 17.88
N MET A 346 -8.34 -7.35 18.66
CA MET A 346 -9.72 -7.55 18.21
C MET A 346 -10.43 -6.22 17.93
N ALA A 347 -10.23 -5.20 18.78
CA ALA A 347 -10.79 -3.88 18.58
C ALA A 347 -10.20 -3.15 17.35
N LEU A 348 -8.87 -3.18 17.17
CA LEU A 348 -8.22 -2.61 15.99
C LEU A 348 -8.61 -3.36 14.71
N GLY A 349 -8.72 -4.69 14.78
CA GLY A 349 -9.17 -5.51 13.66
C GLY A 349 -10.63 -5.25 13.29
N HIS A 350 -11.50 -5.01 14.26
CA HIS A 350 -12.88 -4.59 14.00
C HIS A 350 -12.93 -3.24 13.26
N LEU A 351 -12.18 -2.25 13.74
CA LEU A 351 -12.05 -0.95 13.07
C LEU A 351 -11.48 -1.10 11.67
N ALA A 352 -10.45 -1.95 11.50
CA ALA A 352 -9.84 -2.21 10.20
C ALA A 352 -10.86 -2.79 9.22
N PHE A 353 -11.67 -3.76 9.67
CA PHE A 353 -12.70 -4.41 8.86
C PHE A 353 -13.82 -3.44 8.47
N GLN A 354 -14.38 -2.67 9.42
CA GLN A 354 -15.42 -1.68 9.12
C GLN A 354 -14.91 -0.63 8.13
N ASN A 355 -13.73 -0.06 8.39
CA ASN A 355 -13.13 0.93 7.52
C ASN A 355 -12.75 0.36 6.14
N LEU A 356 -12.39 -0.93 6.05
CA LEU A 356 -12.14 -1.58 4.77
C LEU A 356 -13.40 -1.66 3.91
N LEU A 357 -14.55 -2.04 4.51
CA LEU A 357 -15.84 -2.12 3.80
C LEU A 357 -16.37 -0.75 3.37
N GLU A 358 -16.12 0.28 4.18
CA GLU A 358 -16.51 1.66 3.89
C GLU A 358 -15.49 2.42 3.03
N ASN A 359 -14.36 1.79 2.69
CA ASN A 359 -13.21 2.41 2.00
C ASN A 359 -12.68 3.67 2.71
N ASN A 360 -12.73 3.65 4.05
CA ASN A 360 -12.16 4.67 4.92
C ASN A 360 -10.71 4.32 5.29
N LEU A 361 -9.83 5.31 5.27
CA LEU A 361 -8.40 5.16 5.64
C LEU A 361 -8.07 5.77 7.02
N ILE A 362 -9.01 6.52 7.60
CA ILE A 362 -8.79 7.34 8.80
C ILE A 362 -9.89 7.02 9.82
N PHE A 363 -9.47 6.81 11.07
CA PHE A 363 -10.33 6.65 12.24
C PHE A 363 -9.88 7.60 13.36
N CYS A 364 -10.79 7.97 14.26
CA CYS A 364 -10.58 8.94 15.32
C CYS A 364 -10.48 8.28 16.69
N GLU A 365 -10.08 9.06 17.70
CA GLU A 365 -10.12 8.63 19.10
C GLU A 365 -11.52 8.20 19.57
N SER A 366 -12.58 8.82 19.06
CA SER A 366 -13.97 8.38 19.31
C SER A 366 -14.20 6.93 18.89
N ASP A 367 -13.64 6.55 17.73
CA ASP A 367 -13.86 5.24 17.12
C ASP A 367 -13.09 4.17 17.92
N LEU A 368 -11.92 4.52 18.47
CA LEU A 368 -11.18 3.68 19.42
C LEU A 368 -11.99 3.44 20.70
N ILE A 369 -12.56 4.51 21.27
CA ILE A 369 -13.36 4.44 22.51
C ILE A 369 -14.63 3.61 22.29
N GLU A 370 -15.30 3.77 21.15
CA GLU A 370 -16.47 2.97 20.78
C GLU A 370 -16.13 1.48 20.65
N CYS A 371 -14.93 1.16 20.16
CA CYS A 371 -14.40 -0.21 20.15
C CYS A 371 -13.81 -0.67 21.49
N GLY A 372 -13.91 0.13 22.55
CA GLY A 372 -13.56 -0.23 23.91
C GLY A 372 -12.06 -0.21 24.23
N ILE A 373 -11.26 0.52 23.45
CA ILE A 373 -9.82 0.68 23.65
C ILE A 373 -9.41 2.15 23.72
N THR A 374 -8.32 2.44 24.42
CA THR A 374 -7.78 3.80 24.58
C THR A 374 -6.72 4.11 23.50
N VAL A 375 -6.36 5.39 23.35
CA VAL A 375 -5.21 5.80 22.53
C VAL A 375 -3.92 5.09 22.97
N LYS A 376 -3.76 4.85 24.28
CA LYS A 376 -2.61 4.13 24.82
C LYS A 376 -2.59 2.67 24.33
N ASP A 377 -3.74 2.02 24.29
CA ASP A 377 -3.88 0.65 23.81
C ASP A 377 -3.60 0.56 22.30
N ALA A 378 -4.08 1.53 21.50
CA ALA A 378 -3.76 1.61 20.08
C ALA A 378 -2.28 1.92 19.81
N SER A 379 -1.65 2.76 20.65
CA SER A 379 -0.23 3.11 20.53
C SER A 379 0.71 1.91 20.74
N VAL A 380 0.23 0.81 21.32
CA VAL A 380 0.97 -0.46 21.40
C VAL A 380 1.34 -0.96 20.01
N TYR A 381 0.44 -0.82 19.04
CA TYR A 381 0.66 -1.21 17.65
C TYR A 381 1.23 -0.04 16.86
N SER A 382 2.15 0.69 17.48
CA SER A 382 2.72 1.93 16.97
C SER A 382 3.34 1.78 15.59
N GLY A 383 4.06 0.70 15.26
CA GLY A 383 4.54 0.56 13.88
C GLY A 383 3.51 -0.05 12.90
N MET A 384 2.25 -0.23 13.31
CA MET A 384 1.14 -0.66 12.45
C MET A 384 0.18 0.50 12.15
N CYS A 385 0.06 1.45 13.08
CA CYS A 385 -0.77 2.66 12.95
C CYS A 385 0.09 3.93 12.97
N THR A 386 -0.39 5.05 12.45
CA THR A 386 0.23 6.36 12.56
C THR A 386 -0.79 7.35 13.13
N GLN A 387 -0.35 8.14 14.12
CA GLN A 387 -1.12 9.26 14.66
C GLN A 387 -0.94 10.47 13.74
N ILE A 388 -2.05 11.01 13.23
CA ILE A 388 -2.07 12.12 12.26
C ILE A 388 -1.91 13.47 12.95
N PHE A 389 -2.44 13.63 14.17
CA PHE A 389 -2.28 14.86 14.96
C PHE A 389 -1.70 14.59 16.33
N LYS A 390 -0.64 15.33 16.65
CA LYS A 390 -0.09 15.48 17.98
C LYS A 390 -0.13 16.97 18.35
N GLU A 391 -0.47 17.23 19.60
CA GLU A 391 -0.68 18.54 20.22
C GLU A 391 0.63 19.37 20.28
N ASP A 392 1.19 19.77 19.13
CA ASP A 392 2.45 20.52 19.06
C ASP A 392 2.25 22.05 18.88
N SER A 393 1.02 22.53 18.66
CA SER A 393 0.72 23.94 18.31
C SER A 393 -0.28 24.67 19.22
N GLY A 394 -0.71 24.06 20.34
CA GLY A 394 -1.57 24.72 21.33
C GLY A 394 -3.05 24.88 20.94
N VAL A 395 -3.48 24.37 19.78
CA VAL A 395 -4.90 24.25 19.40
C VAL A 395 -5.21 22.77 19.19
N PHE A 396 -5.94 22.17 20.12
CA PHE A 396 -6.39 20.78 20.04
C PHE A 396 -7.59 20.69 19.10
N LEU A 397 -7.42 20.02 17.94
CA LEU A 397 -8.48 19.76 16.95
C LEU A 397 -8.98 18.30 16.95
N GLY A 398 -8.46 17.48 17.88
CA GLY A 398 -8.73 16.04 17.98
C GLY A 398 -7.56 15.16 17.51
N THR A 399 -7.61 13.89 17.90
CA THR A 399 -6.62 12.87 17.50
C THR A 399 -7.22 11.95 16.44
N ALA A 400 -6.62 11.93 15.25
CA ALA A 400 -6.94 10.98 14.18
C ALA A 400 -5.77 10.01 13.95
N PHE A 401 -6.11 8.83 13.47
CA PHE A 401 -5.21 7.69 13.25
C PHE A 401 -5.48 7.09 11.87
N CYS A 402 -4.47 6.43 11.32
CA CYS A 402 -4.57 5.59 10.14
C CYS A 402 -3.64 4.39 10.31
N PHE A 403 -3.85 3.32 9.56
CA PHE A 403 -2.83 2.29 9.43
C PHE A 403 -1.64 2.85 8.64
N VAL A 404 -0.40 2.41 8.95
CA VAL A 404 0.81 2.83 8.22
C VAL A 404 0.69 2.53 6.73
N HIS A 405 -0.02 1.45 6.40
CA HIS A 405 -0.33 1.05 5.04
C HIS A 405 -1.64 0.27 4.96
N LEU A 406 -2.33 0.34 3.82
CA LEU A 406 -3.62 -0.34 3.60
C LEU A 406 -3.51 -1.86 3.78
N SER A 407 -2.40 -2.46 3.36
CA SER A 407 -2.20 -3.92 3.56
C SER A 407 -2.17 -4.33 5.03
N ILE A 408 -1.74 -3.44 5.94
CA ILE A 408 -1.77 -3.72 7.37
C ILE A 408 -3.23 -3.67 7.86
N GLN A 409 -4.02 -2.70 7.38
CA GLN A 409 -5.45 -2.66 7.65
C GLN A 409 -6.15 -3.93 7.15
N GLU A 410 -5.87 -4.36 5.91
CA GLU A 410 -6.45 -5.58 5.33
C GLU A 410 -6.06 -6.84 6.11
N PHE A 411 -4.81 -6.93 6.60
CA PHE A 411 -4.36 -8.02 7.46
C PHE A 411 -5.10 -8.04 8.80
N PHE A 412 -5.22 -6.89 9.48
CA PHE A 412 -5.95 -6.78 10.74
C PHE A 412 -7.45 -7.09 10.57
N ALA A 413 -8.04 -6.68 9.44
CA ALA A 413 -9.41 -7.01 9.08
C ALA A 413 -9.59 -8.52 8.88
N ALA A 414 -8.67 -9.18 8.18
CA ALA A 414 -8.69 -10.63 7.97
C ALA A 414 -8.51 -11.40 9.28
N LEU A 415 -7.59 -10.95 10.13
CA LEU A 415 -7.38 -11.52 11.46
C LEU A 415 -8.64 -11.39 12.32
N TYR A 416 -9.31 -10.24 12.31
CA TYR A 416 -10.59 -10.05 12.99
C TYR A 416 -11.67 -11.01 12.48
N ALA A 417 -11.83 -11.12 11.16
CA ALA A 417 -12.80 -12.03 10.55
C ALA A 417 -12.57 -13.48 10.98
N HIS A 418 -11.31 -13.93 10.99
CA HIS A 418 -10.96 -15.26 11.48
C HIS A 418 -11.24 -15.42 12.98
N MET A 419 -10.85 -14.45 13.82
CA MET A 419 -11.11 -14.49 15.27
C MET A 419 -12.61 -14.50 15.61
N CYS A 420 -13.45 -13.84 14.82
CA CYS A 420 -14.90 -13.86 15.00
C CYS A 420 -15.51 -15.25 14.79
N ILE A 421 -15.10 -15.97 13.75
CA ILE A 421 -15.53 -17.36 13.59
C ILE A 421 -14.96 -18.23 14.71
N ASP A 422 -13.66 -18.13 14.95
CA ASP A 422 -12.95 -18.97 15.92
C ASP A 422 -13.54 -18.87 17.35
N LYS A 423 -13.79 -17.64 17.82
CA LYS A 423 -14.17 -17.38 19.22
C LYS A 423 -15.65 -17.08 19.42
N GLN A 424 -16.34 -16.58 18.40
CA GLN A 424 -17.73 -16.15 18.50
C GLN A 424 -18.67 -16.96 17.60
N GLN A 425 -18.14 -17.89 16.78
CA GLN A 425 -18.90 -18.67 15.80
C GLN A 425 -19.78 -17.78 14.91
N LYS A 426 -19.24 -16.63 14.51
CA LYS A 426 -19.95 -15.59 13.78
C LYS A 426 -19.22 -15.24 12.49
N ASP A 427 -19.92 -15.36 11.35
CA ASP A 427 -19.47 -14.80 10.09
C ASP A 427 -19.62 -13.27 10.11
N VAL A 428 -18.54 -12.55 9.81
CA VAL A 428 -18.51 -11.08 9.78
C VAL A 428 -19.33 -10.47 8.64
N PHE A 429 -19.66 -11.24 7.61
CA PHE A 429 -20.48 -10.81 6.48
C PHE A 429 -21.98 -11.08 6.67
N VAL A 430 -22.39 -11.78 7.73
CA VAL A 430 -23.78 -12.18 7.96
C VAL A 430 -24.37 -11.41 9.15
N GLU A 431 -25.52 -10.78 8.93
CA GLU A 431 -26.30 -10.13 10.00
C GLU A 431 -27.07 -11.19 10.82
N LYS A 432 -27.25 -10.90 12.12
CA LYS A 432 -27.83 -11.80 13.14
C LYS A 432 -29.25 -12.34 12.86
N ASP A 433 -29.94 -11.86 11.81
CA ASP A 433 -31.36 -12.14 11.56
C ASP A 433 -31.64 -12.99 10.29
N THR A 434 -30.64 -13.64 9.70
CA THR A 434 -30.87 -14.51 8.52
C THR A 434 -30.86 -16.00 8.88
N SER A 435 -31.93 -16.70 8.50
CA SER A 435 -32.19 -18.14 8.74
C SER A 435 -31.24 -19.13 8.03
N LEU A 436 -30.06 -18.68 7.61
CA LEU A 436 -29.00 -19.44 6.92
C LEU A 436 -27.85 -19.82 7.87
N GLU A 437 -28.14 -19.97 9.17
CA GLU A 437 -27.17 -19.97 10.27
C GLU A 437 -26.23 -21.20 10.34
N ASN A 438 -26.54 -22.31 9.65
CA ASN A 438 -25.80 -23.56 9.88
C ASN A 438 -24.57 -23.78 8.98
N GLU A 439 -24.56 -23.28 7.74
CA GLU A 439 -23.38 -23.37 6.85
C GLU A 439 -22.48 -22.13 6.95
N SER A 440 -23.06 -20.96 7.24
CA SER A 440 -22.37 -19.67 7.31
C SER A 440 -21.44 -19.52 8.53
N ASN A 441 -21.80 -20.10 9.68
CA ASN A 441 -21.02 -19.99 10.92
C ASN A 441 -19.81 -20.94 11.00
N SER A 442 -19.37 -21.48 9.87
CA SER A 442 -18.17 -22.32 9.77
C SER A 442 -17.00 -21.54 9.15
N VAL A 443 -15.75 -21.93 9.44
CA VAL A 443 -14.57 -21.34 8.79
C VAL A 443 -14.71 -21.43 7.27
N ILE A 444 -15.12 -22.60 6.74
CA ILE A 444 -15.29 -22.78 5.30
C ILE A 444 -16.40 -21.89 4.71
N GLY A 445 -17.49 -21.66 5.47
CA GLY A 445 -18.57 -20.73 5.10
C GLY A 445 -18.07 -19.30 4.96
N LEU A 446 -17.36 -18.80 5.97
CA LEU A 446 -16.72 -17.48 5.94
C LEU A 446 -15.78 -17.34 4.73
N LEU A 447 -14.91 -18.34 4.48
CA LEU A 447 -13.97 -18.30 3.37
C LEU A 447 -14.68 -18.22 2.01
N LYS A 448 -15.73 -19.02 1.79
CA LYS A 448 -16.53 -18.96 0.55
C LYS A 448 -17.23 -17.60 0.38
N ASN A 449 -17.78 -17.05 1.46
CA ASN A 449 -18.42 -15.74 1.46
C ASN A 449 -17.41 -14.62 1.12
N ALA A 450 -16.21 -14.68 1.71
CA ALA A 450 -15.14 -13.75 1.40
C ALA A 450 -14.71 -13.83 -0.08
N VAL A 451 -14.57 -15.04 -0.65
CA VAL A 451 -14.28 -15.23 -2.09
C VAL A 451 -15.33 -14.54 -2.96
N ASN A 452 -16.61 -14.75 -2.67
CA ASN A 452 -17.68 -14.12 -3.44
C ASN A 452 -17.70 -12.59 -3.30
N LYS A 453 -17.49 -12.07 -2.08
CA LYS A 453 -17.42 -10.63 -1.82
C LYS A 453 -16.26 -9.96 -2.56
N ALA A 454 -15.08 -10.58 -2.56
CA ALA A 454 -13.93 -10.05 -3.29
C ALA A 454 -14.16 -10.09 -4.82
N LEU A 455 -14.70 -11.19 -5.36
CA LEU A 455 -15.02 -11.29 -6.78
C LEU A 455 -16.08 -10.28 -7.25
N GLY A 456 -17.02 -9.91 -6.37
CA GLY A 456 -18.02 -8.89 -6.64
C GLY A 456 -17.55 -7.45 -6.41
N SER A 457 -16.30 -7.23 -6.00
CA SER A 457 -15.76 -5.89 -5.73
C SER A 457 -15.07 -5.32 -6.97
N ASP A 458 -15.69 -4.40 -7.69
CA ASP A 458 -15.11 -3.81 -8.91
C ASP A 458 -13.71 -3.20 -8.70
N SER A 459 -13.48 -2.56 -7.55
CA SER A 459 -12.21 -1.89 -7.24
C SER A 459 -11.07 -2.80 -6.78
N GLY A 460 -11.38 -4.04 -6.35
CA GLY A 460 -10.33 -4.96 -5.85
C GLY A 460 -9.91 -4.74 -4.41
N HIS A 461 -10.55 -3.83 -3.68
CA HIS A 461 -10.16 -3.45 -2.32
C HIS A 461 -10.29 -4.57 -1.27
N LEU A 462 -10.85 -5.73 -1.62
CA LEU A 462 -10.95 -6.90 -0.74
C LEU A 462 -9.98 -8.02 -1.11
N ASP A 463 -9.17 -7.84 -2.15
CA ASP A 463 -8.33 -8.90 -2.70
C ASP A 463 -7.22 -9.32 -1.73
N LEU A 464 -6.53 -8.35 -1.10
CA LEU A 464 -5.48 -8.67 -0.13
C LEU A 464 -6.07 -9.18 1.19
N PHE A 465 -7.20 -8.61 1.63
CA PHE A 465 -7.98 -9.14 2.75
C PHE A 465 -8.31 -10.63 2.54
N LEU A 466 -8.80 -11.00 1.35
CA LEU A 466 -9.15 -12.38 1.03
C LEU A 466 -7.92 -13.29 1.10
N ARG A 467 -6.80 -12.85 0.51
CA ARG A 467 -5.52 -13.56 0.56
C ARG A 467 -5.09 -13.84 1.99
N PHE A 468 -5.08 -12.82 2.85
CA PHE A 468 -4.75 -12.97 4.26
C PHE A 468 -5.71 -13.90 4.99
N LEU A 469 -7.01 -13.79 4.75
CA LEU A 469 -8.00 -14.62 5.42
C LEU A 469 -7.84 -16.11 5.07
N LEU A 470 -7.57 -16.41 3.79
CA LEU A 470 -7.27 -17.76 3.33
C LEU A 470 -5.96 -18.28 3.91
N GLY A 471 -4.90 -17.46 3.92
CA GLY A 471 -3.64 -17.84 4.54
C GLY A 471 -3.78 -18.11 6.03
N LEU A 472 -4.51 -17.27 6.79
CA LEU A 472 -4.75 -17.43 8.22
C LEU A 472 -5.57 -18.68 8.53
N SER A 473 -6.32 -19.18 7.55
CA SER A 473 -7.03 -20.45 7.69
C SER A 473 -6.11 -21.66 7.69
N LEU A 474 -4.82 -21.55 7.31
CA LEU A 474 -3.88 -22.67 7.36
C LEU A 474 -3.35 -22.94 8.78
N GLU A 475 -3.20 -24.22 9.12
CA GLU A 475 -2.70 -24.66 10.43
C GLU A 475 -1.28 -24.12 10.74
N SER A 476 -0.41 -24.02 9.74
CA SER A 476 0.94 -23.45 9.89
C SER A 476 0.89 -22.00 10.39
N ASN A 477 -0.02 -21.19 9.85
CA ASN A 477 -0.17 -19.78 10.22
C ASN A 477 -0.91 -19.59 11.54
N GLN A 478 -1.89 -20.46 11.83
CA GLN A 478 -2.54 -20.52 13.15
C GLN A 478 -1.54 -20.90 14.25
N LYS A 479 -0.58 -21.78 13.96
CA LYS A 479 0.50 -22.14 14.90
C LYS A 479 1.42 -20.95 15.19
N LEU A 480 1.75 -20.13 14.18
CA LEU A 480 2.54 -18.91 14.39
C LEU A 480 1.83 -17.91 15.31
N LEU A 481 0.51 -17.78 15.18
CA LEU A 481 -0.33 -16.89 15.98
C LEU A 481 -1.02 -17.59 17.16
N GLN A 482 -0.40 -18.65 17.69
CA GLN A 482 -0.94 -19.40 18.81
C GLN A 482 -1.18 -18.47 20.01
N GLY A 483 -2.38 -18.56 20.60
CA GLY A 483 -2.85 -17.68 21.66
C GLY A 483 -3.79 -16.57 21.15
N LEU A 484 -3.67 -16.14 19.89
CA LEU A 484 -4.70 -15.34 19.22
C LEU A 484 -5.72 -16.21 18.51
N LEU A 485 -5.26 -17.23 17.80
CA LEU A 485 -6.08 -18.16 17.04
C LEU A 485 -6.05 -19.55 17.69
N THR A 486 -7.19 -20.24 17.76
CA THR A 486 -7.22 -21.63 18.19
C THR A 486 -6.82 -22.57 17.05
N GLN A 487 -6.04 -23.61 17.39
CA GLN A 487 -5.69 -24.65 16.43
C GLN A 487 -6.92 -25.52 16.17
N THR A 488 -7.53 -25.37 15.00
CA THR A 488 -8.70 -26.17 14.64
C THR A 488 -8.23 -27.52 14.09
N GLY A 489 -8.60 -28.63 14.75
CA GLY A 489 -8.17 -29.97 14.37
C GLY A 489 -8.62 -30.41 12.96
N ASN A 490 -7.74 -31.13 12.25
CA ASN A 490 -7.91 -31.74 10.92
C ASN A 490 -8.46 -30.82 9.82
N ASN A 491 -7.75 -29.72 9.58
CA ASN A 491 -8.04 -28.69 8.59
C ASN A 491 -7.83 -29.12 7.11
N SER A 492 -7.30 -30.34 6.89
CA SER A 492 -7.00 -30.85 5.55
C SER A 492 -8.22 -30.95 4.63
N GLN A 493 -9.39 -31.26 5.19
CA GLN A 493 -10.64 -31.36 4.44
C GLN A 493 -11.17 -29.97 4.06
N SER A 494 -11.14 -29.01 4.98
CA SER A 494 -11.53 -27.62 4.73
C SER A 494 -10.64 -26.97 3.67
N LYS A 495 -9.31 -27.19 3.72
CA LYS A 495 -8.37 -26.73 2.67
C LYS A 495 -8.76 -27.28 1.31
N LYS A 496 -8.97 -28.60 1.19
CA LYS A 496 -9.37 -29.22 -0.09
C LYS A 496 -10.68 -28.65 -0.62
N GLU A 497 -11.62 -28.38 0.27
CA GLU A 497 -12.91 -27.82 -0.10
C GLU A 497 -12.80 -26.38 -0.62
N ILE A 498 -12.07 -25.49 0.07
CA ILE A 498 -11.92 -24.10 -0.39
C ILE A 498 -11.08 -24.02 -1.67
N VAL A 499 -10.04 -24.84 -1.81
CA VAL A 499 -9.26 -24.94 -3.05
C VAL A 499 -10.16 -25.32 -4.22
N ARG A 500 -11.01 -26.34 -4.05
CA ARG A 500 -11.97 -26.76 -5.08
C ARG A 500 -12.92 -25.62 -5.43
N TYR A 501 -13.43 -24.90 -4.43
CA TYR A 501 -14.32 -23.77 -4.65
C TYR A 501 -13.65 -22.62 -5.43
N ILE A 502 -12.40 -22.28 -5.10
CA ILE A 502 -11.62 -21.26 -5.82
C ILE A 502 -11.39 -21.69 -7.28
N LYS A 503 -11.08 -22.96 -7.52
CA LYS A 503 -10.95 -23.50 -8.89
C LYS A 503 -12.27 -23.47 -9.66
N GLU A 504 -13.40 -23.76 -9.01
CA GLU A 504 -14.74 -23.60 -9.60
C GLU A 504 -14.96 -22.14 -10.01
N LYS A 505 -14.67 -21.17 -9.13
CA LYS A 505 -14.74 -19.73 -9.44
C LYS A 505 -13.81 -19.28 -10.56
N PHE A 506 -12.62 -19.86 -10.64
CA PHE A 506 -11.69 -19.60 -11.73
C PHE A 506 -12.27 -20.04 -13.09
N ASN A 507 -13.02 -21.16 -13.12
CA ASN A 507 -13.66 -21.69 -14.32
C ASN A 507 -14.93 -20.93 -14.75
N GLU A 508 -15.48 -20.08 -13.88
CA GLU A 508 -16.60 -19.18 -14.21
C GLU A 508 -16.17 -18.00 -15.13
N ASN A 509 -14.91 -17.97 -15.59
CA ASN A 509 -14.33 -16.94 -16.47
C ASN A 509 -14.42 -15.50 -15.92
N PRO A 510 -13.88 -15.23 -14.72
CA PRO A 510 -13.86 -13.87 -14.19
C PRO A 510 -12.87 -12.99 -14.98
N SER A 511 -12.80 -11.69 -14.65
CA SER A 511 -11.83 -10.78 -15.32
C SER A 511 -10.39 -11.25 -15.10
N ALA A 512 -9.45 -10.79 -15.94
CA ALA A 512 -8.04 -11.16 -15.81
C ALA A 512 -7.49 -10.83 -14.41
N GLU A 513 -7.87 -9.68 -13.87
CA GLU A 513 -7.51 -9.18 -12.55
C GLU A 513 -8.03 -10.12 -11.44
N ARG A 514 -9.29 -10.53 -11.53
CA ARG A 514 -9.88 -11.50 -10.58
C ARG A 514 -9.23 -12.87 -10.68
N SER A 515 -8.94 -13.34 -11.90
CA SER A 515 -8.23 -14.60 -12.11
C SER A 515 -6.85 -14.57 -11.46
N ILE A 516 -6.11 -13.47 -11.58
CA ILE A 516 -4.81 -13.28 -10.93
C ILE A 516 -4.96 -13.32 -9.40
N ASN A 517 -5.95 -12.62 -8.84
CA ASN A 517 -6.19 -12.68 -7.40
C ASN A 517 -6.51 -14.10 -6.93
N LEU A 518 -7.34 -14.86 -7.65
CA LEU A 518 -7.61 -16.27 -7.32
C LEU A 518 -6.35 -17.15 -7.35
N PHE A 519 -5.40 -16.88 -8.26
CA PHE A 519 -4.10 -17.55 -8.22
C PHE A 519 -3.30 -17.20 -6.97
N HIS A 520 -3.25 -15.93 -6.59
CA HIS A 520 -2.61 -15.53 -5.33
C HIS A 520 -3.28 -16.17 -4.12
N CYS A 521 -4.62 -16.29 -4.12
CA CYS A 521 -5.36 -17.02 -3.09
C CYS A 521 -4.94 -18.50 -2.99
N LEU A 522 -4.71 -19.18 -4.12
CA LEU A 522 -4.19 -20.55 -4.12
C LEU A 522 -2.75 -20.61 -3.60
N ASN A 523 -1.91 -19.62 -3.92
CA ASN A 523 -0.56 -19.53 -3.37
C ASN A 523 -0.57 -19.33 -1.85
N GLU A 524 -1.43 -18.46 -1.30
CA GLU A 524 -1.56 -18.29 0.17
C GLU A 524 -2.06 -19.58 0.86
N LEU A 525 -2.76 -20.44 0.11
CA LEU A 525 -3.19 -21.77 0.59
C LEU A 525 -2.10 -22.84 0.40
N ASN A 526 -0.91 -22.51 -0.11
CA ASN A 526 0.13 -23.45 -0.54
C ASN A 526 -0.46 -24.53 -1.47
N ASP A 527 -1.21 -24.11 -2.49
CA ASP A 527 -1.74 -24.98 -3.54
C ASP A 527 -1.18 -24.56 -4.91
N LYS A 528 -0.18 -25.31 -5.39
CA LYS A 528 0.44 -25.12 -6.71
C LYS A 528 -0.28 -25.91 -7.82
N SER A 529 -1.34 -26.64 -7.48
CA SER A 529 -1.92 -27.66 -8.36
C SER A 529 -2.60 -27.09 -9.59
N LEU A 530 -3.19 -25.89 -9.52
CA LEU A 530 -3.79 -25.25 -10.69
C LEU A 530 -2.74 -24.89 -11.75
N VAL A 531 -1.58 -24.41 -11.30
CA VAL A 531 -0.45 -24.07 -12.19
C VAL A 531 0.08 -25.33 -12.86
N GLU A 532 0.34 -26.36 -12.07
CA GLU A 532 0.80 -27.67 -12.57
C GLU A 532 -0.21 -28.29 -13.54
N GLU A 533 -1.50 -28.22 -13.23
CA GLU A 533 -2.57 -28.75 -14.06
C GLU A 533 -2.60 -28.03 -15.41
N ILE A 534 -2.57 -26.69 -15.42
CA ILE A 534 -2.56 -25.92 -16.66
C ILE A 534 -1.29 -26.17 -17.47
N GLN A 535 -0.11 -26.17 -16.82
CA GLN A 535 1.16 -26.50 -17.48
C GLN A 535 1.13 -27.90 -18.10
N LYS A 536 0.59 -28.90 -17.38
CA LYS A 536 0.47 -30.27 -17.87
C LYS A 536 -0.44 -30.36 -19.10
N HIS A 537 -1.59 -29.70 -19.07
CA HIS A 537 -2.52 -29.68 -20.19
C HIS A 537 -1.94 -29.00 -21.45
N LEU A 538 -1.12 -27.97 -21.26
CA LEU A 538 -0.37 -27.32 -22.35
C LEU A 538 0.70 -28.25 -22.92
N ARG A 539 1.43 -28.97 -22.05
CA ARG A 539 2.43 -30.00 -22.41
C ARG A 539 1.83 -31.17 -23.19
N SER A 540 0.64 -31.63 -22.84
CA SER A 540 -0.02 -32.78 -23.49
C SER A 540 -0.71 -32.43 -24.81
N GLY A 541 -0.78 -31.15 -25.20
CA GLY A 541 -1.49 -30.72 -26.41
C GLY A 541 -3.01 -30.96 -26.36
N SER A 542 -3.56 -31.23 -25.17
CA SER A 542 -4.97 -31.60 -24.99
C SER A 542 -5.91 -30.40 -24.90
N LEU A 543 -5.38 -29.21 -24.56
CA LEU A 543 -6.13 -27.95 -24.59
C LEU A 543 -6.12 -27.38 -26.01
N SER A 544 -7.15 -27.56 -26.83
CA SER A 544 -7.26 -26.65 -28.00
C SER A 544 -7.27 -25.19 -27.48
N SER A 545 -6.75 -24.22 -28.24
CA SER A 545 -6.74 -22.80 -27.84
C SER A 545 -8.13 -22.25 -27.48
N ALA A 546 -9.19 -23.02 -27.74
CA ALA A 546 -10.60 -22.75 -27.50
C ALA A 546 -11.12 -23.04 -26.06
N GLN A 547 -10.32 -23.56 -25.12
CA GLN A 547 -10.84 -23.93 -23.77
C GLN A 547 -10.55 -22.92 -22.64
N LEU A 548 -9.52 -22.08 -22.74
CA LEU A 548 -9.27 -21.02 -21.75
C LEU A 548 -9.82 -19.69 -22.26
N SER A 549 -10.55 -18.95 -21.41
CA SER A 549 -10.96 -17.59 -21.74
C SER A 549 -9.76 -16.65 -21.84
N PRO A 550 -9.88 -15.50 -22.55
CA PRO A 550 -8.80 -14.51 -22.64
C PRO A 550 -8.27 -14.04 -21.27
N ALA A 551 -9.14 -14.00 -20.25
CA ALA A 551 -8.79 -13.65 -18.88
C ALA A 551 -7.93 -14.73 -18.22
N GLN A 552 -8.32 -16.01 -18.36
CA GLN A 552 -7.54 -17.15 -17.84
C GLN A 552 -6.18 -17.27 -18.51
N TRP A 553 -6.10 -17.00 -19.82
CA TRP A 553 -4.81 -16.90 -20.53
C TRP A 553 -3.92 -15.79 -19.96
N SER A 554 -4.50 -14.63 -19.67
CA SER A 554 -3.76 -13.50 -19.10
C SER A 554 -3.23 -13.84 -17.71
N ALA A 555 -4.05 -14.48 -16.88
CA ALA A 555 -3.67 -14.95 -15.56
C ALA A 555 -2.62 -16.06 -15.60
N LEU A 556 -2.70 -17.00 -16.55
CA LEU A 556 -1.68 -18.02 -16.75
C LEU A 556 -0.33 -17.40 -17.13
N VAL A 557 -0.32 -16.50 -18.12
CA VAL A 557 0.89 -15.79 -18.54
C VAL A 557 1.51 -15.06 -17.35
N PHE A 558 0.67 -14.42 -16.54
CA PHE A 558 1.10 -13.75 -15.33
C PHE A 558 1.75 -14.71 -14.33
N VAL A 559 1.09 -15.82 -14.00
CA VAL A 559 1.62 -16.83 -13.09
C VAL A 559 2.94 -17.41 -13.59
N LEU A 560 3.06 -17.66 -14.89
CA LEU A 560 4.29 -18.15 -15.51
C LEU A 560 5.45 -17.13 -15.38
N LEU A 561 5.16 -15.83 -15.48
CA LEU A 561 6.15 -14.77 -15.26
C LEU A 561 6.53 -14.56 -13.79
N THR A 562 5.67 -15.00 -12.88
CA THR A 562 5.79 -14.75 -11.43
C THR A 562 6.04 -16.01 -10.61
N SER A 563 6.09 -17.17 -11.25
CA SER A 563 6.38 -18.47 -10.64
C SER A 563 7.77 -18.48 -10.01
N GLU A 564 7.85 -19.20 -8.89
CA GLU A 564 9.09 -19.46 -8.14
C GLU A 564 10.11 -20.27 -8.97
N GLU A 565 9.66 -21.05 -9.96
CA GLU A 565 10.55 -21.74 -10.88
C GLU A 565 11.01 -20.80 -12.00
N GLN A 566 12.31 -20.50 -12.06
CA GLN A 566 12.89 -19.74 -13.17
C GLN A 566 12.50 -20.35 -14.53
N MET A 567 12.06 -19.50 -15.45
CA MET A 567 12.14 -19.79 -16.88
C MET A 567 13.53 -19.47 -17.42
N GLU A 568 14.56 -20.14 -16.92
CA GLU A 568 15.89 -20.09 -17.57
C GLU A 568 15.81 -20.62 -19.00
N GLU A 569 14.98 -21.64 -19.21
CA GLU A 569 14.70 -22.23 -20.52
C GLU A 569 13.18 -22.42 -20.70
N PHE A 570 12.57 -21.62 -21.57
CA PHE A 570 11.17 -21.77 -21.95
C PHE A 570 11.08 -22.54 -23.28
N ASP A 571 10.81 -23.83 -23.20
CA ASP A 571 10.69 -24.68 -24.38
C ASP A 571 9.27 -24.58 -24.97
N LEU A 572 9.14 -23.80 -26.05
CA LEU A 572 7.89 -23.62 -26.78
C LEU A 572 7.40 -24.92 -27.43
N LYS A 573 8.28 -25.92 -27.62
CA LYS A 573 7.90 -27.22 -28.18
C LYS A 573 7.01 -28.01 -27.24
N ASN A 574 7.02 -27.67 -25.96
CA ASN A 574 6.13 -28.21 -24.94
C ASN A 574 4.75 -27.53 -24.95
N PHE A 575 4.45 -26.66 -25.91
CA PHE A 575 3.15 -25.99 -26.04
C PHE A 575 2.57 -26.25 -27.43
N ILE A 576 1.27 -25.99 -27.57
CA ILE A 576 0.58 -26.18 -28.84
C ILE A 576 1.10 -25.18 -29.87
N ARG A 577 1.43 -25.72 -31.05
CA ARG A 577 1.95 -24.95 -32.17
C ARG A 577 0.83 -24.20 -32.88
N SER A 578 0.45 -23.04 -32.34
CA SER A 578 -0.45 -22.09 -33.00
C SER A 578 0.04 -20.66 -32.84
N ASP A 579 -0.22 -19.81 -33.86
CA ASP A 579 0.12 -18.39 -33.82
C ASP A 579 -0.58 -17.68 -32.65
N GLU A 580 -1.80 -18.11 -32.31
CA GLU A 580 -2.53 -17.61 -31.15
C GLU A 580 -1.82 -17.95 -29.83
N CYS A 581 -1.41 -19.21 -29.63
CA CYS A 581 -0.71 -19.64 -28.42
C CYS A 581 0.65 -18.94 -28.28
N LEU A 582 1.40 -18.81 -29.38
CA LEU A 582 2.66 -18.06 -29.41
C LEU A 582 2.45 -16.58 -29.05
N ASN A 583 1.43 -15.92 -29.61
CA ASN A 583 1.15 -14.52 -29.30
C ASN A 583 0.74 -14.33 -27.83
N ARG A 584 -0.02 -15.27 -27.25
CA ARG A 584 -0.40 -15.24 -25.84
C ARG A 584 0.81 -15.46 -24.92
N LEU A 585 1.70 -16.39 -25.26
CA LEU A 585 2.90 -16.71 -24.46
C LEU A 585 4.10 -15.81 -24.77
N LEU A 586 4.01 -14.90 -25.74
CA LEU A 586 5.10 -14.00 -26.12
C LEU A 586 5.73 -13.23 -24.95
N PRO A 587 4.97 -12.73 -23.95
CA PRO A 587 5.57 -12.08 -22.77
C PRO A 587 6.48 -13.03 -21.99
N VAL A 588 6.06 -14.28 -21.84
CA VAL A 588 6.79 -15.36 -21.16
C VAL A 588 8.08 -15.69 -21.90
N VAL A 589 8.01 -15.81 -23.23
CA VAL A 589 9.17 -16.06 -24.11
C VAL A 589 10.20 -14.94 -24.01
N LYS A 590 9.75 -13.68 -23.94
CA LYS A 590 10.64 -12.51 -23.82
C LYS A 590 11.31 -12.40 -22.46
N ALA A 591 10.67 -12.89 -21.41
CA ALA A 591 11.21 -12.89 -20.05
C ALA A 591 12.20 -14.04 -19.82
N ALA A 592 12.08 -15.14 -20.57
CA ALA A 592 12.98 -16.28 -20.46
C ALA A 592 14.40 -15.96 -20.93
N THR A 593 15.41 -16.47 -20.23
CA THR A 593 16.82 -16.27 -20.61
C THR A 593 17.18 -17.00 -21.90
N LYS A 594 16.51 -18.14 -22.15
CA LYS A 594 16.61 -18.94 -23.36
C LYS A 594 15.22 -19.47 -23.72
N ALA A 595 14.86 -19.45 -24.99
CA ALA A 595 13.63 -20.05 -25.49
C ALA A 595 13.95 -21.04 -26.63
N LEU A 596 13.38 -22.24 -26.59
CA LEU A 596 13.70 -23.37 -27.49
C LEU A 596 12.60 -23.70 -28.50
#